data_AF-A0A7I7XV84-F1
#
_entry.id   AF-A0A7I7XV84-F1
#
_cell.length_a   1.000
_cell.length_b   1.000
_cell.length_c   1.000
_cell.angle_alpha   90.00
_cell.angle_beta   90.00
_cell.angle_gamma   90.00
#
_symmetry.space_group_name_H-M   'P 1'
#
loop_
_entity.id
_entity.type
_entity.pdbx_description
1 polymer ?
#
loop_
_entity_poly.entity_id
_entity_poly.type
_entity_poly.pdbx_seq_one_letter_code
_entity_poly.pdbx_strand_id
1 'polypeptide(L)'
;MAPRLTADDRLQRLITKCRERVDEAQPPPQALSHTPDSKLGSLAREAGYERLSALFSEKLGEALREAGVGTHPDLTDPMNTRDTRIHFYDLEHPLPGTQQTRLLLQIELEMSGFLERNFAARVCRMDRRHTQMGSRRMVSGPAG
;
A
#
# COMPACT_ATOMS: atom_id res chain seq x y z
N MET A 1 -19.98 -39.76 16.36
CA MET A 1 -20.21 -38.31 16.27
C MET A 1 -18.86 -37.65 16.06
N ALA A 2 -18.63 -36.96 14.93
CA ALA A 2 -17.38 -36.25 14.71
C ALA A 2 -17.23 -35.15 15.78
N PRO A 3 -16.03 -34.94 16.35
CA PRO A 3 -15.81 -33.89 17.34
C PRO A 3 -16.24 -32.55 16.73
N ARG A 4 -17.08 -31.81 17.47
CA ARG A 4 -17.45 -30.45 17.07
C ARG A 4 -16.18 -29.61 17.17
N LEU A 5 -15.51 -29.41 16.03
CA LEU A 5 -14.35 -28.54 15.90
C LEU A 5 -14.67 -27.21 16.57
N THR A 6 -13.82 -26.84 17.52
CA THR A 6 -13.91 -25.57 18.26
C THR A 6 -13.69 -24.40 17.30
N ALA A 7 -14.04 -23.18 17.71
CA ALA A 7 -13.82 -22.00 16.86
C ALA A 7 -12.33 -21.81 16.52
N ASP A 8 -11.45 -22.10 17.48
CA ASP A 8 -9.99 -22.00 17.30
C ASP A 8 -9.46 -23.08 16.34
N ASP A 9 -9.97 -24.31 16.41
CA ASP A 9 -9.59 -25.36 15.45
C ASP A 9 -10.00 -25.01 14.01
N ARG A 10 -11.14 -24.32 13.84
CA ARG A 10 -11.59 -23.86 12.51
C ARG A 10 -10.71 -22.75 11.98
N LEU A 11 -10.31 -21.83 12.86
CA LEU A 11 -9.39 -20.75 12.51
C LEU A 11 -8.03 -21.32 12.09
N GLN A 12 -7.49 -22.27 12.84
CA GLN A 12 -6.24 -22.94 12.50
C GLN A 12 -6.31 -23.66 11.14
N ARG A 13 -7.37 -24.43 10.90
CA ARG A 13 -7.57 -25.07 9.58
C ARG A 13 -7.63 -24.06 8.43
N LEU A 14 -8.26 -22.91 8.66
CA LEU A 14 -8.33 -21.85 7.67
C LEU A 14 -6.96 -21.25 7.40
N ILE A 15 -6.14 -21.01 8.44
CA ILE A 15 -4.77 -20.52 8.30
C ILE A 15 -3.92 -21.52 7.53
N THR A 16 -3.97 -22.81 7.88
CA THR A 16 -3.23 -23.88 7.18
C THR A 16 -3.62 -23.92 5.70
N LYS A 17 -4.92 -23.90 5.40
CA LYS A 17 -5.44 -23.88 4.02
C LYS A 17 -4.99 -22.63 3.25
N CYS A 18 -4.97 -21.47 3.91
CA CYS A 18 -4.46 -20.23 3.30
C CYS A 18 -2.97 -20.34 2.98
N ARG A 19 -2.17 -20.91 3.89
CA ARG A 19 -0.73 -21.13 3.67
C ARG A 19 -0.48 -22.12 2.53
N GLU A 20 -1.17 -23.25 2.52
CA GLU A 20 -1.10 -24.23 1.44
C GLU A 20 -1.39 -23.60 0.07
N ARG A 21 -2.41 -22.73 -0.02
CA ARG A 21 -2.73 -22.03 -1.27
C ARG A 21 -1.66 -21.03 -1.72
N VAL A 22 -0.93 -20.44 -0.78
CA VAL A 22 0.20 -19.55 -1.09
C VAL A 22 1.41 -20.37 -1.53
N ASP A 23 1.67 -21.50 -0.85
CA ASP A 23 2.76 -22.41 -1.20
C ASP A 23 2.52 -23.12 -2.56
N GLU A 24 1.28 -23.48 -2.88
CA GLU A 24 0.87 -24.03 -4.18
C GLU A 24 1.00 -23.03 -5.33
N ALA A 25 0.97 -21.73 -5.04
CA ALA A 25 1.03 -20.67 -6.06
C ALA A 25 2.45 -20.46 -6.62
N GLN A 26 3.32 -21.47 -6.59
CA GLN A 26 4.66 -21.43 -7.19
C GLN A 26 4.61 -21.61 -8.72
N PRO A 27 5.35 -20.79 -9.50
CA PRO A 27 6.39 -19.84 -9.10
C PRO A 27 5.84 -18.56 -8.44
N PRO A 28 6.61 -17.90 -7.55
CA PRO A 28 6.14 -16.76 -6.77
C PRO A 28 5.48 -15.72 -7.70
N PRO A 29 4.24 -15.30 -7.40
CA PRO A 29 3.48 -14.46 -8.31
C PRO A 29 4.21 -13.15 -8.57
N GLN A 30 4.10 -12.63 -9.79
CA GLN A 30 4.74 -11.36 -10.17
C GLN A 30 3.87 -10.14 -9.85
N ALA A 31 2.58 -10.35 -9.56
CA ALA A 31 1.62 -9.31 -9.19
C ALA A 31 0.54 -9.83 -8.23
N LEU A 32 -0.06 -8.93 -7.45
CA LEU A 32 -1.19 -9.22 -6.55
C LEU A 32 -2.40 -9.85 -7.27
N SER A 33 -2.57 -9.61 -8.57
CA SER A 33 -3.64 -10.23 -9.36
C SER A 33 -3.45 -11.74 -9.56
N HIS A 34 -2.23 -12.25 -9.39
CA HIS A 34 -1.89 -13.67 -9.54
C HIS A 34 -1.82 -14.42 -8.22
N THR A 35 -1.93 -13.73 -7.09
CA THR A 35 -1.99 -14.37 -5.78
C THR A 35 -3.36 -14.99 -5.54
N PRO A 36 -3.44 -16.05 -4.71
CA PRO A 36 -4.73 -16.57 -4.27
C PRO A 36 -5.54 -15.45 -3.58
N ASP A 37 -6.80 -15.29 -4.00
CA ASP A 37 -7.75 -14.38 -3.38
C ASP A 37 -8.87 -15.16 -2.69
N SER A 38 -9.49 -14.53 -1.69
CA SER A 38 -10.75 -14.99 -1.11
C SER A 38 -11.57 -13.82 -0.61
N LYS A 39 -12.89 -13.96 -0.66
CA LYS A 39 -13.80 -13.00 -0.05
C LYS A 39 -13.72 -13.08 1.47
N LEU A 40 -13.62 -11.93 2.12
CA LEU A 40 -13.57 -11.84 3.58
C LEU A 40 -14.80 -12.48 4.24
N GLY A 41 -15.98 -12.35 3.61
CA GLY A 41 -17.21 -13.00 4.06
C GLY A 41 -17.21 -14.52 4.00
N SER A 42 -16.46 -15.12 3.08
CA SER A 42 -16.27 -16.57 3.00
C SER A 42 -15.34 -17.05 4.11
N LEU A 43 -14.25 -16.32 4.37
CA LEU A 43 -13.32 -16.61 5.46
C LEU A 43 -14.02 -16.54 6.82
N ALA A 44 -14.82 -15.50 7.04
CA ALA A 44 -15.62 -15.35 8.26
C ALA A 44 -16.59 -16.53 8.45
N ARG A 45 -17.28 -16.95 7.37
CA ARG A 45 -18.22 -18.07 7.42
C ARG A 45 -17.53 -19.41 7.70
N GLU A 46 -16.36 -19.64 7.12
CA GLU A 46 -15.55 -20.84 7.31
C GLU A 46 -15.00 -20.92 8.76
N ALA A 47 -14.63 -19.78 9.34
CA ALA A 47 -14.29 -19.66 10.76
C ALA A 47 -15.51 -19.74 11.71
N GLY A 48 -16.74 -19.79 11.17
CA GLY A 48 -17.97 -19.92 11.96
C GLY A 48 -18.57 -18.60 12.46
N TYR A 49 -18.14 -17.47 11.93
CA TYR A 49 -18.68 -16.14 12.24
C TYR A 49 -19.82 -15.76 11.28
N GLU A 50 -20.97 -15.39 11.82
CA GLU A 50 -22.09 -14.88 11.02
C GLU A 50 -21.86 -13.45 10.54
N ARG A 51 -21.16 -12.64 11.36
CA ARG A 51 -20.85 -11.22 11.12
C ARG A 51 -19.35 -10.98 11.15
N LEU A 52 -18.90 -10.08 10.28
CA LEU A 52 -17.55 -9.54 10.32
C LEU A 52 -17.42 -8.64 11.54
N SER A 53 -16.55 -9.02 12.48
CA SER A 53 -16.20 -8.21 13.64
C SER A 53 -14.77 -7.72 13.53
N ALA A 54 -14.49 -6.52 14.06
CA ALA A 54 -13.13 -5.97 14.09
C ALA A 54 -12.15 -6.92 14.81
N LEU A 55 -12.60 -7.53 15.92
CA LEU A 55 -11.83 -8.52 16.67
C LEU A 55 -11.50 -9.77 15.85
N PHE A 56 -12.40 -10.22 14.97
CA PHE A 56 -12.11 -11.35 14.08
C PHE A 56 -11.05 -10.98 13.05
N SER A 57 -11.19 -9.81 12.42
CA SER A 57 -10.21 -9.32 11.45
C SER A 57 -8.82 -9.14 12.05
N GLU A 58 -8.74 -8.63 13.29
CA GLU A 58 -7.49 -8.47 14.03
C GLU A 58 -6.84 -9.82 14.34
N LYS A 59 -7.60 -10.75 14.95
CA LYS A 59 -7.10 -12.10 15.26
C LYS A 59 -6.66 -12.87 14.02
N LEU A 60 -7.43 -12.79 12.94
CA LEU A 60 -7.09 -13.44 11.68
C LEU A 60 -5.84 -12.82 11.06
N GLY A 61 -5.72 -11.48 11.11
CA GLY A 61 -4.55 -10.78 10.60
C GLY A 61 -3.27 -11.08 11.36
N GLU A 62 -3.34 -11.16 12.69
CA GLU A 62 -2.23 -11.56 13.54
C GLU A 62 -1.80 -13.00 13.26
N ALA A 63 -2.75 -13.94 13.24
CA ALA A 63 -2.46 -15.35 13.03
C ALA A 63 -1.93 -15.65 11.61
N LEU A 64 -2.42 -14.95 10.58
CA LEU A 64 -1.87 -15.07 9.22
C LEU A 64 -0.45 -14.50 9.15
N ARG A 65 -0.18 -13.38 9.83
CA ARG A 65 1.15 -12.78 9.89
C ARG A 65 2.15 -13.68 10.60
N GLU A 66 1.75 -14.33 11.70
CA GLU A 66 2.57 -15.35 12.39
C GLU A 66 2.86 -16.55 11.48
N ALA A 67 1.92 -16.94 10.62
CA ALA A 67 2.11 -17.98 9.61
C ALA A 67 2.91 -17.51 8.37
N GLY A 68 3.50 -16.31 8.40
CA GLY A 68 4.28 -15.76 7.29
C GLY A 68 3.45 -15.32 6.09
N VAL A 69 2.13 -15.16 6.24
CA VAL A 69 1.22 -14.78 5.15
C VAL A 69 0.81 -13.31 5.30
N GLY A 70 1.14 -12.52 4.29
CA GLY A 70 0.70 -11.14 4.14
C GLY A 70 -0.67 -11.07 3.46
N THR A 71 -1.43 -10.02 3.78
CA THR A 71 -2.75 -9.77 3.19
C THR A 71 -2.82 -8.41 2.53
N HIS A 72 -3.58 -8.31 1.44
CA HIS A 72 -3.91 -7.04 0.78
C HIS A 72 -5.36 -7.04 0.28
N PRO A 73 -6.18 -6.04 0.63
CA PRO A 73 -5.95 -4.97 1.62
C PRO A 73 -5.73 -5.53 3.05
N ASP A 74 -5.21 -4.69 3.95
CA ASP A 74 -5.02 -5.06 5.36
C ASP A 74 -6.37 -5.42 5.97
N LEU A 75 -6.46 -6.56 6.66
CA LEU A 75 -7.70 -7.05 7.27
C LEU A 75 -8.28 -6.08 8.31
N THR A 76 -7.43 -5.27 8.94
CA THR A 76 -7.83 -4.28 9.95
C THR A 76 -8.42 -2.99 9.38
N ASP A 77 -8.41 -2.82 8.05
CA ASP A 77 -8.97 -1.63 7.41
C ASP A 77 -10.50 -1.53 7.64
N PRO A 78 -11.00 -0.43 8.25
CA PRO A 78 -12.43 -0.23 8.50
C PRO A 78 -13.27 -0.13 7.22
N MET A 79 -12.66 0.08 6.05
CA MET A 79 -13.34 0.10 4.75
C MET A 79 -13.58 -1.31 4.20
N ASN A 80 -13.06 -2.36 4.85
CA ASN A 80 -13.30 -3.73 4.45
C ASN A 80 -14.75 -4.13 4.69
N THR A 81 -15.39 -4.64 3.64
CA THR A 81 -16.75 -5.17 3.67
C THR A 81 -16.74 -6.69 3.47
N ARG A 82 -17.89 -7.33 3.63
CA ARG A 82 -18.04 -8.78 3.46
C ARG A 82 -17.67 -9.26 2.04
N ASP A 83 -17.83 -8.40 1.05
CA ASP A 83 -17.49 -8.68 -0.36
C ASP A 83 -16.06 -8.28 -0.75
N THR A 84 -15.30 -7.68 0.16
CA THR A 84 -13.91 -7.33 -0.11
C THR A 84 -13.09 -8.60 -0.39
N ARG A 85 -12.39 -8.59 -1.52
CA ARG A 85 -11.42 -9.62 -1.89
C ARG A 85 -10.10 -9.35 -1.17
N ILE A 86 -9.64 -10.34 -0.42
CA ILE A 86 -8.35 -10.33 0.26
C ILE A 86 -7.41 -11.23 -0.52
N HIS A 87 -6.29 -10.66 -0.93
CA HIS A 87 -5.18 -11.32 -1.60
C HIS A 87 -4.18 -11.80 -0.55
N PHE A 88 -3.71 -13.05 -0.67
CA PHE A 88 -2.72 -13.64 0.23
C PHE A 88 -1.37 -13.78 -0.48
N TYR A 89 -0.30 -13.34 0.15
CA TYR A 89 1.05 -13.49 -0.39
C TYR A 89 2.03 -13.93 0.70
N ASP A 90 3.16 -14.49 0.29
CA ASP A 90 4.21 -14.89 1.21
C ASP A 90 5.03 -13.69 1.68
N LEU A 91 5.23 -13.54 2.99
CA LEU A 91 6.04 -12.44 3.55
C LEU A 91 7.54 -12.66 3.31
N GLU A 92 7.98 -13.91 3.15
CA GLU A 92 9.38 -14.23 2.84
C GLU A 92 9.75 -13.92 1.38
N HIS A 93 8.76 -13.91 0.48
CA HIS A 93 8.91 -13.60 -0.94
C HIS A 93 8.04 -12.41 -1.33
N PRO A 94 8.33 -11.19 -0.85
CA PRO A 94 7.52 -10.02 -1.12
C PRO A 94 7.47 -9.74 -2.63
N LEU A 95 6.26 -9.53 -3.13
CA LEU A 95 5.99 -9.18 -4.52
C LEU A 95 6.78 -7.93 -4.95
N PRO A 96 7.53 -7.98 -6.07
CA PRO A 96 8.22 -6.81 -6.58
C PRO A 96 7.19 -5.76 -7.02
N GLY A 97 7.07 -4.66 -6.27
CA GLY A 97 6.21 -3.52 -6.63
C GLY A 97 5.12 -3.15 -5.61
N THR A 98 4.91 -3.92 -4.54
CA THR A 98 4.01 -3.51 -3.45
C THR A 98 4.75 -2.61 -2.47
N GLN A 99 5.03 -1.36 -2.84
CA GLN A 99 5.45 -0.35 -1.87
C GLN A 99 4.25 0.06 -1.00
N GLN A 100 4.44 0.11 0.31
CA GLN A 100 3.44 0.64 1.23
C GLN A 100 3.11 2.08 0.83
N THR A 101 1.83 2.42 0.74
CA THR A 101 1.29 3.74 0.34
C THR A 101 1.94 4.90 1.11
N ARG A 102 2.41 4.65 2.34
CA ARG A 102 3.08 5.66 3.18
C ARG A 102 4.44 6.13 2.64
N LEU A 103 5.19 5.27 1.94
CA LEU A 103 6.49 5.65 1.35
C LEU A 103 6.30 6.49 0.08
N LEU A 104 5.27 6.20 -0.72
CA LEU A 104 4.94 7.00 -1.91
C LEU A 104 4.62 8.45 -1.55
N LEU A 105 3.89 8.67 -0.46
CA LEU A 105 3.55 10.02 0.01
C LEU A 105 4.75 10.83 0.50
N GLN A 106 5.77 10.17 1.08
CA GLN A 106 7.00 10.86 1.50
C GLN A 106 7.83 11.29 0.29
N ILE A 107 7.96 10.42 -0.72
CA ILE A 107 8.67 10.73 -1.96
C ILE A 107 7.93 11.83 -2.74
N GLU A 108 6.60 11.81 -2.78
CA GLU A 108 5.79 12.87 -3.40
C GLU A 108 5.96 14.22 -2.70
N LEU A 109 6.05 14.24 -1.37
CA LEU A 109 6.30 15.46 -0.59
C LEU A 109 7.70 16.02 -0.85
N GLU A 110 8.71 15.16 -0.94
CA GLU A 110 10.07 15.58 -1.28
C GLU A 110 10.15 16.11 -2.72
N MET A 111 9.43 15.48 -3.65
CA MET A 111 9.43 15.85 -5.07
C MET A 111 8.65 17.15 -5.30
N SER A 112 7.53 17.39 -4.62
CA SER A 112 6.79 18.65 -4.69
C SER A 112 7.63 19.82 -4.15
N GLY A 113 8.29 19.64 -3.00
CA GLY A 113 9.19 20.63 -2.43
C GLY A 113 10.44 20.90 -3.29
N PHE A 114 10.91 19.92 -4.07
CA PHE A 114 11.97 20.13 -5.05
C PHE A 114 11.49 20.94 -6.26
N LEU A 115 10.29 20.64 -6.79
CA LEU A 115 9.71 21.35 -7.92
C LEU A 115 9.44 22.82 -7.57
N GLU A 116 8.82 23.09 -6.41
CA GLU A 116 8.56 24.45 -5.94
C GLU A 116 9.83 25.29 -5.84
N ARG A 117 10.90 24.74 -5.23
CA ARG A 117 12.20 25.42 -5.14
C ARG A 117 12.80 25.71 -6.50
N ASN A 118 12.69 24.80 -7.46
CA ASN A 118 13.18 25.02 -8.82
C ASN A 118 12.36 26.06 -9.60
N PHE A 119 11.03 26.04 -9.49
CA PHE A 119 10.20 27.06 -10.11
C PHE A 119 10.47 28.43 -9.51
N ALA A 120 10.57 28.55 -8.18
CA ALA A 120 10.93 29.80 -7.50
C ALA A 120 12.31 30.31 -7.96
N ALA A 121 13.31 29.44 -8.07
CA ALA A 121 14.65 29.81 -8.55
C ALA A 121 14.67 30.26 -10.02
N ARG A 122 13.76 29.75 -10.87
CA ARG A 122 13.60 30.19 -12.28
C ARG A 122 12.88 31.53 -12.38
N VAL A 123 11.83 31.75 -11.58
CA VAL A 123 11.08 33.02 -11.54
C VAL A 123 11.97 34.15 -11.00
N CYS A 124 12.68 33.95 -9.87
CA CYS A 124 13.63 34.92 -9.35
C CYS A 124 14.79 35.24 -10.32
N ARG A 125 15.20 34.28 -11.18
CA ARG A 125 16.20 34.52 -12.25
C ARG A 125 15.65 35.30 -13.44
N MET A 126 14.33 35.36 -13.64
CA MET A 126 13.70 36.20 -14.65
C MET A 126 13.63 37.66 -14.18
N ASP A 127 13.27 37.90 -12.92
CA ASP A 127 13.20 39.26 -12.36
C ASP A 127 14.56 39.95 -12.28
N ARG A 128 15.64 39.21 -11.98
CA ARG A 128 17.02 39.75 -12.03
C ARG A 128 17.49 40.10 -13.44
N ARG A 129 16.99 39.41 -14.48
CA ARG A 129 17.38 39.70 -15.87
C ARG A 129 16.64 40.91 -16.44
N HIS A 130 15.41 41.18 -15.98
CA HIS A 130 14.70 42.41 -16.34
C HIS A 130 15.31 43.67 -15.72
N THR A 131 15.77 43.59 -14.48
CA THR A 131 16.44 44.71 -13.80
C THR A 131 17.82 45.03 -14.40
N GLN A 132 18.56 44.03 -14.90
CA GLN A 132 19.89 44.25 -15.50
C GLN A 132 19.85 44.81 -16.93
N MET A 133 18.75 44.62 -17.68
CA MET A 133 18.56 45.20 -19.02
C MET A 133 18.05 46.65 -18.99
N GLY A 134 17.45 47.08 -17.88
CA GLY A 134 16.97 48.47 -17.69
C GLY A 134 18.07 49.49 -17.37
N SER A 135 19.18 49.07 -16.76
CA SER A 135 20.26 49.99 -16.34
C SER A 135 21.37 50.24 -17.37
N ARG A 136 21.24 49.73 -18.61
CA ARG A 136 22.27 49.90 -19.67
C ARG A 136 21.97 50.98 -20.71
N ARG A 137 20.87 51.74 -20.59
CA ARG A 137 20.59 52.91 -21.44
C ARG A 137 20.43 54.17 -20.60
N MET A 138 21.50 54.74 -20.07
CA MET A 138 21.61 56.19 -19.76
C MET A 138 23.07 56.53 -19.41
N VAL A 139 24.01 56.27 -20.32
CA VAL A 139 25.30 57.00 -20.32
C VAL A 139 25.69 57.25 -21.77
N SER A 140 25.25 58.37 -22.31
CA SER A 140 25.91 59.07 -23.42
C SER A 140 25.34 60.48 -23.48
N GLY A 141 25.93 61.39 -22.70
CA GLY A 141 26.27 62.69 -23.30
C GLY A 141 27.37 62.47 -24.35
N PRO A 142 27.72 63.44 -25.22
CA PRO A 142 27.91 64.83 -24.79
C PRO A 142 27.64 65.93 -25.86
N ALA A 143 27.88 67.17 -25.41
CA ALA A 143 28.47 68.30 -26.12
C ALA A 143 27.72 68.99 -27.27
N GLY A 144 27.54 70.31 -27.08
CA GLY A 144 27.06 71.29 -28.04
C GLY A 144 26.69 72.57 -27.33
#